data_AF-A0A238JWX6-F1
#
_entry.id   AF-A0A238JWX6-F1
#
_cell.length_a   1.000
_cell.length_b   1.000
_cell.length_c   1.000
_cell.angle_alpha   90.00
_cell.angle_beta   90.00
_cell.angle_gamma   90.00
#
_symmetry.space_group_name_H-M   'P 1'
#
loop_
_entity.id
_entity.type
_entity.pdbx_description
1 polymer ?
#
loop_
_entity_poly.entity_id
_entity_poly.type
_entity_poly.pdbx_seq_one_letter_code
_entity_poly.pdbx_strand_id
1 'polypeptide(L)' 'MNYRWLLRMAKWGRNPPGEKQVKLVLGAILICLVLFAIERLFGWPEWLTPQNTPRGRFNN' A
#
# COMPACT_ATOMS: atom_id res chain seq x y z
N MET A 1 22.05 -0.36 9.32
CA MET A 1 21.23 0.87 9.08
C MET A 1 21.78 1.57 7.85
N ASN A 2 20.94 1.91 6.87
CA ASN A 2 21.43 2.39 5.58
C ASN A 2 21.22 3.91 5.46
N TYR A 3 22.31 4.66 5.60
CA TYR A 3 22.34 6.13 5.62
C TYR A 3 21.72 6.77 4.36
N ARG A 4 21.69 6.03 3.25
CA ARG A 4 21.08 6.47 1.98
C ARG A 4 19.59 6.76 2.12
N TRP A 5 18.87 6.01 2.96
CA TRP A 5 17.44 6.25 3.21
C TRP A 5 17.22 7.57 3.96
N LEU A 6 18.05 7.85 4.97
CA LEU A 6 17.97 9.09 5.76
C LEU A 6 18.21 10.32 4.88
N LEU A 7 19.24 10.27 4.02
CA LEU A 7 19.54 11.32 3.05
C LEU A 7 18.41 11.52 2.04
N ARG A 8 17.76 10.44 1.60
CA ARG A 8 16.61 10.52 0.68
C ARG A 8 15.40 11.18 1.32
N MET A 9 15.08 10.83 2.57
CA MET A 9 13.99 11.47 3.33
C MET A 9 14.28 12.96 3.59
N ALA A 10 15.51 13.29 3.97
CA ALA A 10 15.94 14.69 4.13
C ALA A 10 15.82 15.48 2.82
N LYS A 11 16.09 14.83 1.67
CA LYS A 11 15.93 15.46 0.35
C LYS A 11 14.47 15.69 -0.01
N TRP A 12 13.56 14.78 0.34
CA TRP A 12 12.12 14.95 0.12
C TRP A 12 11.55 16.15 0.88
N GLY A 13 12.03 16.42 2.10
CA GLY A 13 11.60 17.60 2.87
C GLY A 13 12.06 18.93 2.26
N ARG A 14 13.21 18.96 1.58
CA ARG A 14 13.76 20.18 0.96
C ARG A 14 13.34 20.38 -0.50
N ASN A 15 13.19 19.28 -1.24
CA ASN A 15 12.79 19.28 -2.64
C ASN A 15 11.81 18.12 -2.85
N PRO A 16 10.51 18.35 -2.62
CA PRO A 16 9.53 17.29 -2.71
C PRO A 16 9.49 16.71 -4.12
N PRO A 17 9.23 15.40 -4.26
CA PRO A 17 8.93 14.80 -5.56
C PRO A 17 7.77 15.58 -6.21
N GLY A 18 7.85 15.79 -7.53
CA GLY A 18 6.92 16.67 -8.25
C GLY A 18 5.45 16.30 -8.02
N GLU A 19 4.56 17.29 -8.12
CA GLU A 19 3.13 17.18 -7.78
C GLU A 19 2.43 15.98 -8.42
N LYS A 20 2.86 15.58 -9.62
CA LYS A 20 2.33 14.39 -10.31
C LYS A 20 2.56 13.10 -9.52
N GLN A 21 3.75 12.90 -8.95
CA GLN A 21 4.06 11.70 -8.16
C GLN A 21 3.27 11.70 -6.84
N VAL A 22 3.15 12.86 -6.20
CA VAL A 22 2.36 13.00 -4.96
C VAL A 22 0.89 12.68 -5.23
N LYS A 23 0.30 13.21 -6.31
CA LYS A 23 -1.09 12.94 -6.69
C LYS A 23 -1.33 11.46 -7.02
N LEU A 24 -0.39 10.80 -7.69
CA LEU A 24 -0.48 9.36 -7.96
C LEU A 24 -0.52 8.53 -6.67
N VAL A 25 0.41 8.79 -5.75
CA VAL A 25 0.47 8.06 -4.47
C VAL A 25 -0.76 8.38 -3.61
N LEU A 26 -1.15 9.66 -3.54
CA LEU A 26 -2.30 10.09 -2.75
C LEU A 26 -3.61 9.51 -3.31
N GLY A 27 -3.77 9.46 -4.63
CA GLY A 27 -4.89 8.78 -5.29
C GLY A 27 -4.92 7.28 -5.00
N ALA A 28 -3.77 6.60 -5.06
CA ALA A 28 -3.68 5.18 -4.71
C ALA A 28 -4.05 4.91 -3.24
N ILE A 29 -3.56 5.74 -2.31
CA ILE A 29 -3.93 5.67 -0.89
C ILE A 29 -5.43 5.89 -0.71
N LEU A 30 -6.00 6.87 -1.41
CA LEU A 30 -7.44 7.17 -1.34
C LEU A 30 -8.28 5.98 -1.83
N ILE A 31 -7.90 5.35 -2.94
CA ILE A 31 -8.56 4.12 -3.43
C ILE A 31 -8.49 3.00 -2.38
N CYS A 32 -7.31 2.80 -1.77
CA CYS A 32 -7.11 1.76 -0.76
C CYS A 32 -7.94 2.02 0.51
N LEU A 33 -8.01 3.29 0.96
CA LEU A 33 -8.83 3.70 2.09
C LEU A 33 -10.33 3.55 1.81
N VAL A 34 -10.79 3.88 0.59
CA VAL A 34 -12.18 3.69 0.19
C VAL A 34 -12.55 2.22 0.20
N LEU A 35 -11.71 1.37 -0.40
CA LEU A 35 -11.88 -0.09 -0.35
C LEU A 35 -11.95 -0.59 1.09
N PHE A 36 -10.99 -0.19 1.93
CA PHE A 36 -10.95 -0.59 3.34
C PHE A 36 -12.17 -0.10 4.14
N ALA A 37 -12.65 1.12 3.88
CA ALA A 37 -13.83 1.65 4.53
C ALA A 37 -15.09 0.85 4.14
N ILE A 38 -15.24 0.53 2.86
CA ILE A 38 -16.31 -0.36 2.36
C ILE A 38 -16.20 -1.73 3.03
N GLU A 39 -14.99 -2.27 3.11
CA GLU A 39 -14.66 -3.55 3.76
C GLU A 39 -15.12 -3.58 5.22
N ARG A 40 -14.79 -2.52 5.95
CA ARG A 40 -15.05 -2.39 7.38
C ARG A 40 -16.53 -2.16 7.69
N LEU A 41 -17.25 -1.46 6.81
CA LEU A 41 -18.66 -1.10 7.00
C LEU A 41 -19.62 -2.21 6.54
N PHE A 42 -19.33 -2.88 5.42
CA PHE A 42 -20.17 -3.95 4.90
C PHE A 42 -19.73 -5.35 5.34
N GLY A 43 -18.51 -5.51 5.85
CA GLY A 43 -17.91 -6.81 6.12
C GLY A 43 -17.40 -7.48 4.85
N TRP A 44 -16.45 -8.41 5.00
CA TRP A 44 -15.99 -9.21 3.85
C TRP A 44 -16.93 -10.37 3.60
N PRO A 45 -17.48 -10.50 2.39
CA PRO A 45 -18.34 -11.62 2.09
C PRO A 45 -17.54 -12.92 2.03
N GLU A 46 -18.12 -13.98 2.58
CA GLU A 46 -17.62 -15.36 2.52
C GLU A 46 -17.42 -15.85 1.07
N TRP A 47 -18.13 -15.26 0.09
CA TRP A 47 -17.95 -15.55 -1.35
C TRP A 47 -16.73 -14.86 -1.99
N LEU A 48 -16.19 -13.83 -1.35
CA LEU A 48 -14.95 -13.15 -1.78
C LEU A 48 -13.72 -13.75 -1.12
N THR A 49 -13.89 -14.43 0.03
CA THR A 49 -12.83 -15.07 0.80
C THR A 49 -12.04 -16.03 -0.10
N PRO A 50 -10.70 -15.85 -0.28
CA PRO A 50 -9.92 -16.75 -1.11
C PRO A 50 -9.88 -18.13 -0.46
N GLN A 51 -10.71 -19.03 -0.95
CA GLN A 51 -10.82 -20.42 -0.52
C GLN A 51 -9.52 -21.23 -0.70
N ASN A 52 -8.58 -20.72 -1.50
CA ASN A 52 -7.27 -21.29 -1.68
C ASN A 52 -6.21 -20.25 -1.29
N THR A 53 -5.80 -20.24 -0.02
CA THR A 53 -4.42 -19.82 0.29
C THR A 53 -3.56 -21.00 -0.14
N PRO A 54 -2.82 -20.94 -1.27
CA PRO A 54 -1.87 -21.99 -1.57
C PRO A 54 -0.83 -21.90 -0.47
N ARG A 55 -0.86 -22.84 0.49
CA ARG A 55 0.30 -23.07 1.34
C ARG A 55 1.41 -23.40 0.37
N GLY A 56 2.26 -22.43 0.09
CA GLY A 56 3.45 -22.59 -0.73
C GLY A 56 4.20 -23.78 -0.16
N ARG A 57 4.07 -24.92 -0.82
CA ARG A 57 4.82 -26.12 -0.49
C ARG A 57 6.25 -25.80 -0.87
N PHE A 58 6.99 -25.28 0.09
CA PHE A 58 8.44 -25.34 0.08
C PHE A 58 8.80 -26.83 0.11
N ASN A 59 9.20 -27.38 -1.03
CA ASN A 59 9.86 -28.67 -1.07
C ASN A 59 11.36 -28.42 -1.23
N ASN A 60 12.10 -29.09 -0.35
CA ASN A 60 13.53 -29.01 -0.05
C ASN A 60 14.44 -29.32 -1.24
#